data_AF-A0A3P3WJD4-F1
#
_entry.id   AF-A0A3P3WJD4-F1
#
_cell.length_a   1.000
_cell.length_b   1.000
_cell.length_c   1.000
_cell.angle_alpha   90.00
_cell.angle_beta   90.00
_cell.angle_gamma   90.00
#
_symmetry.space_group_name_H-M   'P 1'
#
loop_
_entity.id
_entity.type
_entity.pdbx_description
1 polymer ?
#
loop_
_entity_poly.entity_id
_entity_poly.type
_entity_poly.pdbx_seq_one_letter_code
_entity_poly.pdbx_strand_id
1 'polypeptide(L)'
;MKTKLSIILFLLSLSHFAFGQRGDSHTFNFKVKFDNSIPVEQLQIFYTEYSANRITSINYETNEENEIIFNGVNHSIAGAGNYFPTLIFSFKEDKPLNGSNEKVETYRLFYLISETETFLKDDMDKEILFTNSNHPYFIKVDFKWENNKRVYKVAQVPLIQISPEILGVITANNTFIKINPK
;
A
#
# COMPACT_ATOMS: atom_id res chain seq x y z
N MET A 1 19.16 25.58 48.71
CA MET A 1 19.75 24.95 47.50
C MET A 1 19.14 23.58 47.17
N LYS A 2 18.89 22.69 48.14
CA LYS A 2 18.38 21.32 47.91
C LYS A 2 17.04 21.25 47.15
N THR A 3 16.08 22.12 47.47
CA THR A 3 14.76 22.20 46.80
C THR A 3 14.82 22.58 45.33
N LYS A 4 15.74 23.46 44.92
CA LYS A 4 15.90 23.86 43.51
C LYS A 4 16.46 22.72 42.65
N LEU A 5 17.37 21.91 43.20
CA LEU A 5 17.95 20.74 42.51
C LEU A 5 16.90 19.64 42.32
N SER A 6 16.04 19.40 43.31
CA SER A 6 14.94 18.42 43.23
C SER A 6 13.91 18.77 42.16
N ILE A 7 13.60 20.06 41.98
CA ILE A 7 12.69 20.52 40.91
C ILE A 7 13.29 20.28 39.53
N ILE A 8 14.60 20.54 39.35
CA ILE A 8 15.30 20.31 38.08
C ILE A 8 15.34 18.81 37.75
N LEU A 9 15.62 17.95 38.73
CA LEU A 9 15.60 16.49 38.56
C LEU A 9 14.20 15.97 38.23
N PHE A 10 13.15 16.52 38.85
CA PHE A 10 11.76 16.20 38.54
C PHE A 10 11.39 16.61 37.09
N LEU A 11 11.78 17.81 36.65
CA LEU A 11 11.56 18.28 35.27
C LEU A 11 12.32 17.44 34.23
N LEU A 12 13.57 17.04 34.53
CA LEU A 12 14.34 16.12 33.67
C LEU A 12 13.70 14.74 33.61
N SER A 13 13.11 14.24 34.71
CA SER A 13 12.37 12.97 34.70
C SER A 13 11.06 13.04 33.90
N LEU A 14 10.42 14.22 33.84
CA LEU A 14 9.23 14.45 33.00
C LEU A 14 9.56 14.54 31.50
N SER A 15 10.78 14.94 31.14
CA SER A 15 11.21 15.01 29.73
C SER A 15 11.27 13.65 29.02
N HIS A 16 11.33 12.54 29.77
CA HIS A 16 11.27 11.19 29.20
C HIS A 16 9.87 10.81 28.66
N PHE A 17 8.82 11.53 29.06
CA PHE A 17 7.43 11.20 28.68
C PHE A 17 6.89 12.05 27.52
N ALA A 18 7.68 12.99 26.99
CA ALA A 18 7.24 13.90 25.93
C ALA A 18 7.71 13.46 24.54
N PHE A 19 7.44 12.21 24.16
CA PHE A 19 7.51 11.79 22.75
C PHE A 19 6.11 11.89 22.14
N GLY A 20 5.74 13.10 21.69
CA GLY A 20 4.57 13.25 20.84
C GLY A 20 4.86 12.66 19.47
N GLN A 21 4.19 11.57 19.11
CA GLN A 21 4.21 11.07 17.74
C GLN A 21 3.43 12.04 16.84
N ARG A 22 4.06 12.55 15.78
CA ARG A 22 3.40 13.41 14.80
C ARG A 22 2.63 12.51 13.82
N GLY A 23 1.32 12.48 13.97
CA GLY A 23 0.41 11.93 12.95
C GLY A 23 0.01 13.01 11.96
N ASP A 24 -0.14 12.63 10.69
CA ASP A 24 -0.68 13.49 9.64
C ASP A 24 -1.65 12.71 8.76
N SER A 25 -2.55 13.41 8.09
CA SER A 25 -3.53 12.82 7.19
C SER A 25 -3.39 13.44 5.81
N HIS A 26 -3.19 12.60 4.81
CA HIS A 26 -2.94 13.01 3.45
C HIS A 26 -4.00 12.45 2.51
N THR A 27 -4.53 13.31 1.65
CA THR A 27 -5.37 12.89 0.54
C THR A 27 -4.49 12.23 -0.51
N PHE A 28 -4.89 11.04 -0.97
CA PHE A 28 -4.25 10.36 -2.08
C PHE A 28 -5.15 10.34 -3.31
N ASN A 29 -4.51 10.40 -4.48
CA ASN A 29 -5.14 10.18 -5.76
C ASN A 29 -4.13 9.57 -6.73
N PHE A 30 -4.39 8.37 -7.24
CA PHE A 30 -3.53 7.70 -8.20
C PHE A 30 -4.33 6.68 -9.02
N LYS A 31 -3.75 6.25 -10.14
CA LYS A 31 -4.34 5.25 -11.02
C LYS A 31 -3.49 4.00 -11.13
N VAL A 32 -4.15 2.86 -11.32
CA VAL A 32 -3.54 1.56 -11.56
C VAL A 32 -4.13 1.00 -12.84
N LYS A 33 -3.29 0.74 -13.83
CA LYS A 33 -3.67 0.17 -15.11
C LYS A 33 -3.47 -1.35 -15.10
N PHE A 34 -4.35 -2.06 -15.78
CA PHE A 34 -4.20 -3.49 -16.01
C PHE A 34 -4.15 -3.76 -17.51
N ASP A 35 -3.38 -4.76 -17.91
CA ASP A 35 -3.46 -5.30 -19.27
C ASP A 35 -4.88 -5.75 -19.58
N ASN A 36 -5.34 -5.56 -20.82
CA ASN A 36 -6.72 -5.88 -21.25
C ASN A 36 -7.13 -7.34 -21.00
N SER A 37 -6.17 -8.25 -20.79
CA SER A 37 -6.44 -9.64 -20.41
C SER A 37 -6.88 -9.82 -18.95
N ILE A 38 -6.81 -8.77 -18.12
CA ILE A 38 -7.21 -8.74 -16.72
C ILE A 38 -8.30 -7.65 -16.58
N PRO A 39 -9.59 -8.02 -16.68
CA PRO A 39 -10.66 -7.04 -16.70
C PRO A 39 -10.87 -6.41 -15.32
N VAL A 40 -10.71 -5.09 -15.22
CA VAL A 40 -10.75 -4.37 -13.93
C VAL A 40 -12.11 -4.46 -13.23
N GLU A 41 -13.20 -4.59 -13.98
CA GLU A 41 -14.56 -4.71 -13.44
C GLU A 41 -14.81 -6.05 -12.72
N GLN A 42 -13.94 -7.03 -12.94
CA GLN A 42 -14.01 -8.35 -12.30
C GLN A 42 -13.07 -8.47 -11.10
N LEU A 43 -12.26 -7.45 -10.84
CA LEU A 43 -11.31 -7.45 -9.73
C LEU A 43 -12.03 -7.19 -8.41
N GLN A 44 -11.76 -8.04 -7.42
CA GLN A 44 -12.04 -7.72 -6.03
C GLN A 44 -10.83 -7.02 -5.44
N ILE A 45 -11.04 -5.84 -4.86
CA ILE A 45 -9.96 -5.02 -4.32
C ILE A 45 -10.00 -5.07 -2.80
N PHE A 46 -8.83 -5.30 -2.21
CA PHE A 46 -8.62 -5.31 -0.78
C PHE A 46 -7.43 -4.43 -0.41
N TYR A 47 -7.32 -4.10 0.86
CA TYR A 47 -6.10 -3.53 1.42
C TYR A 47 -5.75 -4.14 2.77
N THR A 48 -4.48 -4.01 3.15
CA THR A 48 -4.00 -4.26 4.51
C THR A 48 -3.43 -2.97 5.08
N GLU A 49 -3.73 -2.68 6.34
CA GLU A 49 -3.04 -1.62 7.08
C GLU A 49 -1.63 -2.09 7.45
N TYR A 50 -0.71 -1.14 7.66
CA TYR A 50 0.65 -1.43 8.08
C TYR A 50 1.06 -0.53 9.25
N SER A 51 1.36 -1.14 10.40
CA SER A 51 1.71 -0.42 11.62
C SER A 51 0.65 0.65 11.95
N ALA A 52 1.05 1.92 12.08
CA ALA A 52 0.14 3.04 12.33
C ALA A 52 -0.44 3.67 11.04
N ASN A 53 -0.01 3.23 9.86
CA ASN A 53 -0.48 3.76 8.58
C ASN A 53 -1.77 3.06 8.17
N ARG A 54 -2.85 3.85 8.03
CA ARG A 54 -4.21 3.34 7.79
C ARG A 54 -5.00 4.20 6.82
N ILE A 55 -5.80 3.54 6.00
CA ILE A 55 -6.76 4.19 5.11
C ILE A 55 -7.97 4.61 5.95
N THR A 56 -8.22 5.92 6.04
CA THR A 56 -9.40 6.45 6.75
C THR A 56 -10.61 6.54 5.84
N SER A 57 -10.39 6.74 4.54
CA SER A 57 -11.41 6.59 3.50
C SER A 57 -10.76 6.22 2.18
N ILE A 58 -11.46 5.42 1.38
CA ILE A 58 -11.03 5.04 0.04
C ILE A 58 -12.27 4.82 -0.82
N ASN A 59 -12.21 5.31 -2.05
CA ASN A 59 -13.11 4.92 -3.10
C ASN A 59 -12.30 4.63 -4.36
N TYR A 60 -12.93 3.94 -5.29
CA TYR A 60 -12.38 3.74 -6.61
C TYR A 60 -13.48 3.78 -7.66
N GLU A 61 -13.06 4.08 -8.87
CA GLU A 61 -13.83 3.94 -10.10
C GLU A 61 -12.97 3.23 -11.16
N THR A 62 -13.63 2.55 -12.09
CA THR A 62 -12.97 1.94 -13.24
C THR A 62 -13.33 2.69 -14.52
N ASN A 63 -12.47 2.63 -15.54
CA ASN A 63 -12.71 3.30 -16.82
C ASN A 63 -12.54 2.36 -18.03
N GLU A 64 -12.83 2.89 -19.21
CA GLU A 64 -12.73 2.16 -20.49
C GLU A 64 -11.29 1.82 -20.87
N GLU A 65 -10.28 2.45 -20.25
CA GLU A 65 -8.86 2.19 -20.48
C GLU A 65 -8.31 1.02 -19.63
N ASN A 66 -9.21 0.27 -18.97
CA ASN A 66 -8.88 -0.82 -18.05
C ASN A 66 -8.00 -0.33 -16.87
N GLU A 67 -8.32 0.86 -16.36
CA GLU A 67 -7.69 1.46 -15.20
C GLU A 67 -8.62 1.47 -13.99
N ILE A 68 -8.03 1.49 -12.81
CA ILE A 68 -8.67 1.72 -11.52
C ILE A 68 -8.12 3.02 -10.96
N ILE A 69 -8.99 4.00 -10.75
CA ILE A 69 -8.64 5.31 -10.21
C ILE A 69 -9.02 5.30 -8.73
N PHE A 70 -8.03 5.46 -7.85
CA PHE A 70 -8.21 5.47 -6.41
C PHE A 70 -8.18 6.88 -5.87
N ASN A 71 -9.12 7.20 -4.97
CA ASN A 71 -9.10 8.43 -4.20
C ASN A 71 -9.42 8.17 -2.73
N GLY A 72 -8.85 8.95 -1.83
CA GLY A 72 -9.10 8.74 -0.42
C GLY A 72 -8.20 9.55 0.49
N VAL A 73 -8.18 9.12 1.76
CA VAL A 73 -7.36 9.74 2.80
C VAL A 73 -6.62 8.63 3.54
N ASN A 74 -5.32 8.79 3.68
CA ASN A 74 -4.47 7.94 4.50
C ASN A 74 -3.96 8.74 5.69
N HIS A 75 -4.02 8.12 6.86
CA HIS A 75 -3.41 8.63 8.07
C HIS A 75 -2.07 7.90 8.28
N SER A 76 -0.99 8.66 8.46
CA SER A 76 0.32 8.10 8.80
C SER A 76 0.84 8.71 10.09
N ILE A 77 1.72 7.96 10.77
CA ILE A 77 2.48 8.47 11.92
C ILE A 77 3.95 8.45 11.56
N ALA A 78 4.58 9.63 11.62
CA ALA A 78 5.99 9.78 11.27
C ALA A 78 6.86 8.84 12.11
N GLY A 79 7.64 7.98 11.44
CA GLY A 79 8.53 7.01 12.08
C GLY A 79 7.84 5.73 12.58
N ALA A 80 6.53 5.56 12.39
CA ALA A 80 5.83 4.33 12.71
C ALA A 80 5.87 3.29 11.57
N GLY A 81 6.25 3.70 10.36
CA GLY A 81 6.43 2.80 9.21
C GLY A 81 6.50 3.56 7.90
N ASN A 82 7.28 3.05 6.94
CA ASN A 82 7.51 3.70 5.65
C ASN A 82 6.63 3.15 4.53
N TYR A 83 5.53 2.46 4.88
CA TYR A 83 4.67 1.80 3.91
C TYR A 83 3.25 2.34 3.96
N PHE A 84 2.71 2.67 2.80
CA PHE A 84 1.28 2.87 2.62
C PHE A 84 0.58 1.52 2.70
N PRO A 85 -0.69 1.47 3.18
CA PRO A 85 -1.50 0.26 3.16
C PRO A 85 -1.42 -0.49 1.83
N THR A 86 -1.08 -1.78 1.87
CA THR A 86 -0.86 -2.56 0.63
C THR A 86 -2.19 -2.79 -0.06
N LEU A 87 -2.28 -2.49 -1.36
CA LEU A 87 -3.45 -2.81 -2.16
C LEU A 87 -3.27 -4.19 -2.81
N ILE A 88 -4.34 -4.98 -2.74
CA ILE A 88 -4.40 -6.36 -3.21
C ILE A 88 -5.58 -6.46 -4.16
N PHE A 89 -5.31 -6.87 -5.39
CA PHE A 89 -6.33 -7.14 -6.39
C PHE A 89 -6.45 -8.63 -6.57
N SER A 90 -7.66 -9.15 -6.49
CA SER A 90 -7.97 -10.55 -6.63
C SER A 90 -8.82 -10.76 -7.87
N PHE A 91 -8.32 -11.57 -8.79
CA PHE A 91 -9.01 -11.97 -10.01
C PHE A 91 -9.39 -13.44 -9.91
N LYS A 92 -10.68 -13.73 -10.04
CA LYS A 92 -11.20 -15.10 -10.04
C LYS A 92 -10.99 -15.71 -11.44
N GLU A 93 -10.36 -16.87 -11.49
CA GLU A 93 -10.05 -17.61 -12.71
C GLU A 93 -10.43 -19.09 -12.55
N ASP A 94 -10.96 -19.72 -13.59
CA ASP A 94 -11.13 -21.17 -13.62
C ASP A 94 -9.93 -21.84 -14.32
N LYS A 95 -9.20 -22.72 -13.62
CA LYS A 95 -8.05 -23.45 -14.18
C LYS A 95 -8.28 -24.96 -14.16
N PRO A 96 -7.76 -25.70 -15.15
CA PRO A 96 -7.84 -27.15 -15.14
C PRO A 96 -7.05 -27.74 -13.97
N LEU A 97 -7.68 -28.64 -13.21
CA LEU A 97 -7.05 -29.35 -12.11
C LEU A 97 -6.08 -30.40 -12.67
N ASN A 98 -4.78 -30.20 -12.48
CA ASN A 98 -3.72 -31.17 -12.82
C ASN A 98 -3.83 -31.77 -14.25
N GLY A 99 -4.18 -30.95 -15.24
CA GLY A 99 -4.31 -31.40 -16.64
C GLY A 99 -5.56 -32.23 -16.94
N SER A 100 -6.49 -32.33 -16.00
CA SER A 100 -7.83 -32.89 -16.24
C SER A 100 -8.77 -31.86 -16.90
N ASN A 101 -9.94 -32.33 -17.33
CA ASN A 101 -11.04 -31.47 -17.80
C ASN A 101 -11.84 -30.83 -16.65
N GLU A 102 -11.58 -31.22 -15.40
CA GLU A 102 -12.21 -30.62 -14.23
C GLU A 102 -11.63 -29.23 -14.00
N LYS A 103 -12.49 -28.22 -13.93
CA LYS A 103 -12.10 -26.84 -13.65
C LYS A 103 -12.21 -26.57 -12.16
N VAL A 104 -11.15 -26.02 -11.59
CA VAL A 104 -11.15 -25.50 -10.22
C VAL A 104 -11.09 -23.99 -10.23
N GLU A 105 -11.86 -23.40 -9.33
CA GLU A 105 -11.84 -21.97 -9.07
C GLU A 105 -10.51 -21.60 -8.39
N THR A 106 -9.83 -20.63 -8.96
CA THR A 106 -8.56 -20.10 -8.47
C THR A 106 -8.63 -18.58 -8.37
N TYR A 107 -7.84 -18.01 -7.48
CA TYR A 107 -7.74 -16.57 -7.32
C TYR A 107 -6.31 -16.14 -7.59
N ARG A 108 -6.14 -15.31 -8.61
CA ARG A 108 -4.87 -14.67 -8.91
C ARG A 108 -4.79 -13.36 -8.17
N LEU A 109 -3.72 -13.21 -7.39
CA LEU A 109 -3.49 -12.03 -6.55
C LEU A 109 -2.42 -11.13 -7.18
N PHE A 110 -2.71 -9.83 -7.21
CA PHE A 110 -1.79 -8.78 -7.62
C PHE A 110 -1.56 -7.86 -6.43
N TYR A 111 -0.29 -7.58 -6.12
CA TYR A 111 0.10 -6.79 -4.97
C TYR A 111 0.72 -5.47 -5.43
N LEU A 112 0.20 -4.36 -4.93
CA LEU A 112 0.78 -3.03 -5.06
C LEU A 112 1.31 -2.61 -3.69
N ILE A 113 2.63 -2.51 -3.60
CA ILE A 113 3.35 -2.24 -2.36
C ILE A 113 4.09 -0.93 -2.52
N SER A 114 3.87 -0.01 -1.60
CA SER A 114 4.37 1.35 -1.71
C SER A 114 5.21 1.72 -0.50
N GLU A 115 6.51 1.93 -0.73
CA GLU A 115 7.53 2.37 0.23
C GLU A 115 7.48 3.90 0.44
N THR A 116 6.27 4.43 0.53
CA THR A 116 5.97 5.80 0.94
C THR A 116 4.80 5.76 1.90
N GLU A 117 4.74 6.68 2.87
CA GLU A 117 3.60 6.79 3.77
C GLU A 117 2.31 7.18 3.05
N THR A 118 2.38 7.82 1.87
CA THR A 118 1.21 8.22 1.08
C THR A 118 1.54 8.47 -0.39
N PHE A 119 0.56 8.26 -1.26
CA PHE A 119 0.54 8.80 -2.62
C PHE A 119 -0.03 10.22 -2.54
N LEU A 120 0.69 11.22 -3.04
CA LEU A 120 0.25 12.61 -3.03
C LEU A 120 -0.67 12.87 -4.24
N LYS A 121 -1.53 13.88 -4.11
CA LYS A 121 -2.57 14.22 -5.09
C LYS A 121 -2.05 14.43 -6.54
N ASP A 122 -0.78 14.81 -6.69
CA ASP A 122 -0.17 15.13 -7.98
C ASP A 122 0.44 13.89 -8.69
N ASP A 123 0.23 12.68 -8.14
CA ASP A 123 0.88 11.45 -8.61
C ASP A 123 0.09 10.68 -9.69
N MET A 124 -1.01 11.28 -10.19
CA MET A 124 -1.91 10.71 -11.21
C MET A 124 -1.21 10.32 -12.52
N ASP A 125 -0.13 11.02 -12.89
CA ASP A 125 0.54 10.82 -14.17
C ASP A 125 1.55 9.65 -14.15
N LYS A 126 1.74 8.99 -13.00
CA LYS A 126 2.63 7.84 -12.88
C LYS A 126 1.91 6.56 -13.28
N GLU A 127 2.45 5.90 -14.29
CA GLU A 127 1.92 4.63 -14.76
C GLU A 127 2.29 3.49 -13.78
N ILE A 128 1.28 2.94 -13.11
CA ILE A 128 1.35 1.69 -12.35
C ILE A 128 0.62 0.65 -13.18
N LEU A 129 1.36 -0.24 -13.85
CA LEU A 129 0.79 -1.22 -14.78
C LEU A 129 0.99 -2.65 -14.28
N PHE A 130 -0.12 -3.41 -14.18
CA PHE A 130 -0.10 -4.85 -14.03
C PHE A 130 -0.30 -5.52 -15.39
N THR A 131 0.70 -6.30 -15.81
CA THR A 131 0.65 -7.13 -17.02
C THR A 131 0.35 -8.59 -16.69
N ASN A 132 -0.14 -9.32 -17.68
CA ASN A 132 -0.30 -10.76 -17.56
C ASN A 132 1.06 -11.47 -17.70
N SER A 133 1.64 -11.87 -16.58
CA SER A 133 2.90 -12.62 -16.53
C SER A 133 2.68 -14.07 -16.11
N ASN A 134 3.43 -14.99 -16.73
CA ASN A 134 3.54 -16.39 -16.30
C ASN A 134 4.35 -16.56 -15.01
N HIS A 135 5.10 -15.53 -14.61
CA HIS A 135 5.89 -15.50 -13.37
C HIS A 135 5.24 -14.55 -12.35
N PRO A 136 5.02 -15.01 -11.10
CA PRO A 136 4.49 -14.14 -10.04
C PRO A 136 5.39 -12.94 -9.76
N TYR A 137 4.78 -11.78 -9.58
CA TYR A 137 5.47 -10.53 -9.26
C TYR A 137 4.56 -9.64 -8.42
N PHE A 138 5.12 -8.58 -7.85
CA PHE A 138 4.40 -7.46 -7.27
C PHE A 138 4.90 -6.16 -7.89
N ILE A 139 4.06 -5.12 -7.86
CA ILE A 139 4.51 -3.77 -8.21
C ILE A 139 4.98 -3.09 -6.93
N LYS A 140 6.23 -2.65 -6.95
CA LYS A 140 6.83 -1.82 -5.91
C LYS A 140 6.83 -0.37 -6.37
N VAL A 141 6.32 0.52 -5.53
CA VAL A 141 6.46 1.97 -5.69
C VAL A 141 7.43 2.48 -4.64
N ASP A 142 8.54 3.06 -5.06
CA ASP A 142 9.50 3.75 -4.22
C ASP A 142 9.53 5.25 -4.56
N PHE A 143 10.11 6.05 -3.66
CA PHE A 143 10.33 7.46 -3.93
C PHE A 143 11.77 7.85 -3.62
N LYS A 144 12.22 8.90 -4.30
CA LYS A 144 13.49 9.57 -4.05
C LYS A 144 13.29 11.07 -4.15
N TRP A 145 14.10 11.82 -3.40
CA TRP A 145 14.12 13.27 -3.51
C TRP A 145 15.14 13.69 -4.57
N GLU A 146 14.69 14.43 -5.58
CA GLU A 146 15.54 15.04 -6.60
C GLU A 146 15.18 16.52 -6.70
N ASN A 147 16.14 17.42 -6.49
CA ASN A 147 15.94 18.88 -6.58
C ASN A 147 14.73 19.38 -5.75
N ASN A 148 14.60 18.92 -4.51
CA ASN A 148 13.46 19.21 -3.60
C ASN A 148 12.08 18.79 -4.14
N LYS A 149 12.04 17.89 -5.13
CA LYS A 149 10.82 17.25 -5.61
C LYS A 149 10.88 15.77 -5.32
N ARG A 150 9.73 15.21 -4.92
CA ARG A 150 9.57 13.77 -4.78
C ARG A 150 9.42 13.16 -6.17
N VAL A 151 10.27 12.18 -6.50
CA VAL A 151 10.25 11.44 -7.75
C VAL A 151 9.91 9.98 -7.43
N TYR A 152 8.75 9.55 -7.90
CA TYR A 152 8.33 8.15 -7.80
C TYR A 152 9.03 7.30 -8.83
N LYS A 153 9.36 6.10 -8.40
CA LYS A 153 9.80 5.02 -9.27
C LYS A 153 8.87 3.83 -9.03
N VAL A 154 8.50 3.20 -10.14
CA VAL A 154 7.59 2.06 -10.18
C VAL A 154 8.38 0.91 -10.77
N ALA A 155 8.40 -0.22 -10.09
CA ALA A 155 9.16 -1.38 -10.49
C ALA A 155 8.32 -2.65 -10.39
N GLN A 156 8.39 -3.48 -11.42
CA GLN A 156 7.91 -4.85 -11.38
C GLN A 156 8.98 -5.73 -10.73
N VAL A 157 8.66 -6.31 -9.57
CA VAL A 157 9.61 -7.11 -8.78
C VAL A 157 9.15 -8.56 -8.76
N PRO A 158 9.95 -9.52 -9.26
CA PRO A 158 9.63 -10.94 -9.17
C PRO A 158 9.38 -11.38 -7.72
N LEU A 159 8.37 -12.20 -7.48
CA LEU A 159 7.99 -12.61 -6.12
C LEU A 159 9.13 -13.37 -5.40
N ILE A 160 10.01 -14.04 -6.15
CA ILE A 160 11.21 -14.69 -5.64
C ILE A 160 12.24 -13.72 -5.03
N GLN A 161 12.13 -12.41 -5.30
CA GLN A 161 12.98 -11.35 -4.76
C GLN A 161 12.32 -10.62 -3.57
N ILE A 162 11.23 -11.17 -3.03
CA ILE A 162 10.55 -10.58 -1.87
C ILE A 162 11.50 -10.50 -0.67
N SER A 163 11.65 -9.30 -0.10
CA SER A 163 12.43 -9.12 1.12
C SER A 163 11.61 -9.53 2.34
N PRO A 164 12.25 -9.90 3.47
CA PRO A 164 11.54 -10.17 4.72
C PRO A 164 10.68 -9.00 5.19
N GLU A 165 11.12 -7.76 4.92
CA GLU A 165 10.36 -6.54 5.24
C GLU A 165 9.07 -6.46 4.42
N ILE A 166 9.14 -6.65 3.11
CA ILE A 166 7.96 -6.64 2.22
C ILE A 166 7.02 -7.79 2.55
N LEU A 167 7.56 -8.97 2.85
CA LEU A 167 6.75 -10.09 3.34
C LEU A 167 6.01 -9.69 4.62
N GLY A 168 6.72 -9.07 5.56
CA GLY A 168 6.15 -8.52 6.79
C GLY A 168 5.05 -7.49 6.54
N VAL A 169 5.12 -6.68 5.48
CA VAL A 169 4.06 -5.73 5.09
C VAL A 169 2.81 -6.45 4.58
N ILE A 170 2.99 -7.44 3.70
CA ILE A 170 1.88 -8.24 3.15
C ILE A 170 1.19 -9.04 4.26
N THR A 171 1.96 -9.57 5.21
CA THR A 171 1.47 -10.41 6.31
C THR A 171 1.26 -9.65 7.61
N ALA A 172 1.41 -8.32 7.63
CA ALA A 172 1.34 -7.51 8.85
C ALA A 172 0.00 -7.70 9.57
N ASN A 173 -1.05 -7.88 8.77
CA ASN A 173 -2.38 -8.18 9.22
C ASN A 173 -2.87 -9.45 8.53
N ASN A 174 -3.32 -10.43 9.31
CA ASN A 174 -4.00 -11.63 8.81
C ASN A 174 -5.43 -11.32 8.32
N THR A 175 -5.71 -10.09 7.93
CA THR A 175 -7.04 -9.60 7.57
C THR A 175 -6.92 -8.66 6.38
N PHE A 176 -7.67 -8.98 5.33
CA PHE A 176 -7.79 -8.16 4.14
C PHE A 176 -9.12 -7.41 4.20
N ILE A 177 -9.05 -6.08 4.09
CA ILE A 177 -10.23 -5.22 4.16
C ILE A 177 -10.71 -4.97 2.73
N LYS A 178 -11.92 -5.43 2.41
CA LYS A 178 -12.50 -5.28 1.07
C LYS A 178 -12.92 -3.83 0.83
N ILE A 179 -12.54 -3.29 -0.33
CA ILE A 179 -13.02 -1.99 -0.81
C ILE A 179 -14.25 -2.23 -1.67
N ASN A 180 -15.38 -1.62 -1.29
CA ASN A 180 -16.60 -1.70 -2.09
C ASN A 180 -16.59 -0.63 -3.18
N PRO A 181 -17.00 -0.96 -4.41
CA PRO A 181 -17.23 0.05 -5.44
C PRO A 181 -18.31 1.02 -4.97
N LYS A 182 -18.19 2.29 -5.39
CA LYS A 182 -19.23 3.29 -5.20
C LYS A 182 -20.33 3.15 -6.24
#